data_AF-A0A318TTU8-F1
#
_entry.id   AF-A0A318TTU8-F1
#
_cell.length_a   1.000
_cell.length_b   1.000
_cell.length_c   1.000
_cell.angle_alpha   90.00
_cell.angle_beta   90.00
_cell.angle_gamma   90.00
#
_symmetry.space_group_name_H-M   'P 1'
#
loop_
_entity.id
_entity.type
_entity.pdbx_description
1 polymer ?
#
loop_
_entity_poly.entity_id
_entity_poly.type
_entity_poly.pdbx_seq_one_letter_code
_entity_poly.pdbx_strand_id
1 'polypeptide(L)' 'MGKDLLKELESKRQLMIQTGIEYGLQNPRTIRISKELDRLMNEYDVVFASEDKQLEKNDEYNYI' A
#
# COMPACT_ATOMS: atom_id res chain seq x y z
N MET A 1 8.83 -4.29 -15.37
CA MET A 1 7.67 -4.83 -14.62
C MET A 1 7.24 -3.95 -13.46
N GLY A 2 8.03 -2.98 -12.95
CA GLY A 2 7.63 -2.15 -11.80
C GLY A 2 6.63 -1.01 -12.05
N LYS A 3 6.41 -0.54 -13.29
CA LYS A 3 5.52 0.61 -13.56
C LYS A 3 4.03 0.29 -13.40
N ASP A 4 3.64 -0.96 -13.64
CA ASP A 4 2.23 -1.36 -13.60
C ASP A 4 1.74 -1.56 -12.17
N LEU A 5 2.58 -2.15 -11.30
CA LEU A 5 2.27 -2.34 -9.87
C LEU A 5 2.10 -1.00 -9.14
N LEU A 6 2.99 -0.05 -9.42
CA LEU A 6 3.01 1.27 -8.79
C LEU A 6 1.78 2.11 -9.20
N LYS A 7 1.32 1.94 -10.44
CA LYS A 7 0.09 2.57 -10.95
C LYS A 7 -1.16 1.96 -10.31
N GLU A 8 -1.17 0.65 -10.10
CA GLU A 8 -2.27 -0.03 -9.40
C GLU A 8 -2.33 0.38 -7.93
N LEU A 9 -1.17 0.51 -7.28
CA LEU A 9 -1.05 1.01 -5.91
C LEU A 9 -1.65 2.41 -5.74
N GLU A 10 -1.23 3.36 -6.59
CA GLU A 10 -1.74 4.73 -6.56
C GLU A 10 -3.24 4.80 -6.85
N SER A 11 -3.73 3.99 -7.80
CA SER A 11 -5.16 3.93 -8.12
C SER A 11 -5.98 3.44 -6.91
N LYS A 12 -5.51 2.39 -6.22
CA LYS A 12 -6.18 1.90 -5.00
C LYS A 12 -6.07 2.85 -3.82
N ARG A 13 -4.95 3.58 -3.71
CA ARG A 13 -4.79 4.64 -2.71
C ARG A 13 -5.82 5.75 -2.93
N GLN A 14 -5.99 6.23 -4.16
CA GLN A 14 -7.03 7.21 -4.48
C GLN A 14 -8.44 6.68 -4.18
N LEU A 15 -8.71 5.41 -4.53
CA LEU A 15 -10.00 4.79 -4.25
C LEU A 15 -10.30 4.70 -2.75
N MET A 16 -9.30 4.37 -1.92
CA MET A 16 -9.43 4.36 -0.46
C MET A 16 -9.76 5.76 0.08
N ILE A 17 -9.04 6.79 -0.39
CA ILE A 17 -9.28 8.18 0.02
C ILE A 17 -10.70 8.60 -0.35
N GLN A 18 -11.13 8.33 -1.60
CA GLN A 18 -12.46 8.68 -2.07
C GLN A 18 -13.56 7.97 -1.28
N THR A 19 -13.41 6.67 -1.02
CA THR A 19 -14.39 5.92 -0.21
C THR A 19 -14.37 6.31 1.26
N GLY A 20 -13.23 6.71 1.81
CA GLY A 20 -13.12 7.27 3.16
C GLY A 20 -13.84 8.62 3.29
N ILE A 21 -13.78 9.46 2.25
CA ILE A 21 -14.51 10.73 2.17
C ILE A 21 -16.02 10.48 2.01
N GLU A 22 -16.41 9.56 1.13
CA GLU A 22 -17.82 9.33 0.77
C GLU A 22 -18.59 8.54 1.84
N TYR A 23 -17.96 7.51 2.41
CA TYR A 23 -18.62 6.55 3.32
C TYR A 23 -18.10 6.60 4.76
N GLY A 24 -17.00 7.31 5.01
CA GLY A 24 -16.29 7.31 6.28
C GLY A 24 -15.23 6.20 6.38
N LEU A 25 -14.22 6.42 7.21
CA LEU A 25 -13.11 5.49 7.42
C LEU A 25 -13.52 4.19 8.12
N GLN A 26 -14.57 4.24 8.94
CA GLN A 26 -15.11 3.06 9.62
C GLN A 26 -16.06 2.24 8.75
N ASN A 27 -16.33 2.67 7.51
CA ASN A 27 -17.18 1.90 6.62
C ASN A 27 -16.50 0.56 6.27
N PRO A 28 -17.23 -0.56 6.30
CA PRO A 28 -16.70 -1.86 5.89
C PRO A 28 -16.07 -1.86 4.48
N ARG A 29 -16.56 -1.02 3.56
CA ARG A 29 -15.97 -0.84 2.23
C ARG A 29 -14.60 -0.19 2.29
N THR A 30 -14.47 0.91 3.03
CA THR A 30 -13.19 1.62 3.22
C THR A 30 -12.17 0.73 3.94
N ILE A 31 -12.60 -0.03 4.95
CA ILE A 31 -11.75 -1.00 5.65
C ILE A 31 -11.28 -2.11 4.71
N ARG A 32 -12.16 -2.63 3.85
CA ARG A 32 -11.78 -3.65 2.86
C ARG A 32 -10.74 -3.11 1.88
N ILE A 33 -10.96 -1.91 1.34
CA ILE A 33 -10.03 -1.26 0.41
C ILE A 33 -8.70 -0.97 1.09
N SER A 34 -8.71 -0.52 2.35
CA SER A 34 -7.50 -0.30 3.15
C SER A 34 -6.70 -1.60 3.33
N LYS A 35 -7.35 -2.72 3.64
CA LYS A 35 -6.67 -4.04 3.75
C LYS A 35 -6.10 -4.53 2.42
N GLU A 36 -6.78 -4.25 1.31
CA GLU A 36 -6.27 -4.60 -0.01
C GLU A 36 -5.07 -3.74 -0.42
N LEU A 37 -5.10 -2.45 -0.10
CA LEU A 37 -3.98 -1.54 -0.33
C LEU A 37 -2.75 -1.94 0.50
N ASP A 38 -2.97 -2.30 1.76
CA ASP A 38 -1.94 -2.78 2.67
C ASP A 38 -1.25 -4.06 2.16
N ARG A 39 -2.03 -5.03 1.64
CA ARG A 39 -1.46 -6.23 1.01
C ARG A 39 -0.62 -5.91 -0.22
N LEU A 40 -1.07 -4.99 -1.07
CA LEU A 40 -0.31 -4.60 -2.25
C LEU A 40 0.97 -3.84 -1.90
N MET A 41 0.95 -3.02 -0.84
CA MET A 41 2.17 -2.42 -0.30
C MET A 41 3.13 -3.49 0.21
N ASN A 42 2.65 -4.46 0.99
CA ASN A 42 3.48 -5.56 1.46
C ASN A 42 4.05 -6.42 0.31
N GLU A 43 3.26 -6.69 -0.74
CA GLU A 43 3.74 -7.41 -1.93
C GLU A 43 4.77 -6.60 -2.72
N TYR A 44 4.56 -5.30 -2.87
CA TYR A 44 5.55 -4.39 -3.43
C TYR A 44 6.84 -4.45 -2.58
N ASP A 45 6.76 -4.23 -1.28
CA ASP A 45 7.91 -4.23 -0.39
C ASP A 45 8.67 -5.57 -0.40
N VAL A 46 7.97 -6.71 -0.50
CA VAL A 46 8.60 -8.03 -0.64
C VAL A 46 9.29 -8.20 -1.98
N VAL A 47 8.68 -7.76 -3.09
CA VAL A 47 9.29 -7.80 -4.42
C VAL A 47 10.53 -6.92 -4.46
N PHE A 48 10.46 -5.71 -3.90
CA PHE A 48 11.59 -4.80 -3.80
C PHE A 48 12.67 -5.31 -2.83
N ALA A 49 12.30 -5.87 -1.67
CA ALA A 49 13.24 -6.49 -0.73
C ALA A 49 13.94 -7.73 -1.31
N SER A 50 13.31 -8.43 -2.26
CA SER A 50 13.95 -9.54 -2.98
C SER A 50 14.93 -9.08 -4.05
N GLU A 51 14.76 -7.86 -4.60
CA GLU A 51 15.75 -7.17 -5.45
C GLU A 51 16.85 -6.48 -4.61
N ASP A 52 16.53 -6.08 -3.37
CA ASP A 52 17.38 -5.39 -2.39
C ASP A 52 17.91 -6.29 -1.25
N LYS A 53 18.50 -7.45 -1.57
CA LYS A 53 19.53 -8.01 -0.67
C LYS A 53 20.80 -7.15 -0.57
N GLN A 54 20.82 -5.96 -1.19
CA GLN A 54 21.90 -4.98 -1.13
C GLN A 54 21.53 -3.69 -0.36
N LEU A 55 20.28 -3.48 0.07
CA LEU A 55 19.96 -2.37 0.98
C LEU A 55 19.77 -2.93 2.39
N GLU A 56 20.91 -3.14 3.03
CA GLU A 56 20.99 -3.31 4.48
C GLU A 56 20.11 -2.29 5.19
N LYS A 57 19.33 -2.79 6.16
CA LYS A 57 19.01 -2.12 7.43
C LYS A 57 18.74 -0.61 7.32
N ASN A 58 17.54 -0.25 6.89
CA ASN A 58 16.98 1.02 7.34
C ASN A 58 15.85 0.71 8.32
N ASP A 59 16.22 0.69 9.61
CA ASP A 59 15.34 0.72 10.78
C ASP A 59 14.58 2.06 10.87
N GLU A 60 13.95 2.51 9.78
CA GLU A 60 13.33 3.84 9.69
C GLU A 60 11.92 3.81 9.08
N TYR A 61 11.14 2.80 9.42
CA TYR A 61 9.67 2.89 9.37
C TYR A 61 9.10 2.66 10.76
N ASN A 62 9.52 3.50 11.71
CA ASN A 62 8.85 3.62 12.99
C ASN A 62 7.73 4.66 12.83
N TYR A 63 6.52 4.20 12.54
CA TYR A 63 5.33 5.05 12.65
C TYR A 63 5.14 5.39 14.14
N ILE A 64 5.44 6.64 14.52
CA ILE A 64 5.12 7.23 15.82
C ILE A 64 3.78 7.96 15.72
#